data_AF-A0A1G2YYC7-F1
#
_entry.id   AF-A0A1G2YYC7-F1
#
_cell.length_a   1.000
_cell.length_b   1.000
_cell.length_c   1.000
_cell.angle_alpha   90.00
_cell.angle_beta   90.00
_cell.angle_gamma   90.00
#
_symmetry.space_group_name_H-M   'P 1'
#
loop_
_entity.id
_entity.type
_entity.pdbx_description
1 polymer ?
#
loop_
_entity_poly.entity_id
_entity_poly.type
_entity_poly.pdbx_seq_one_letter_code
_entity_poly.pdbx_strand_id
1 'polypeptide(L)'
;MATLAHLLAQNWQWRDSYIRVLRVIRDAAGRDSSRQAVRRLVEATRIRAESRVIVSTEPFCDVFRSHSAKTDVIFLGIEPSENETSTQLYSRISDLLADMPTTILVHSSGEADVFV
;
A
#
# COMPACT_ATOMS: atom_id res chain seq x y z
N MET A 1 -0.12 2.18 8.16
CA MET A 1 -0.82 2.41 6.86
C MET A 1 -2.32 2.15 6.95
N ALA A 2 -2.77 0.93 7.32
CA ALA A 2 -4.21 0.60 7.37
C ALA A 2 -5.04 1.55 8.26
N THR A 3 -4.49 2.00 9.39
CA THR A 3 -5.13 3.00 10.27
C THR A 3 -5.42 4.33 9.56
N LEU A 4 -4.51 4.81 8.69
CA LEU A 4 -4.73 6.06 7.96
C LEU A 4 -5.87 5.92 6.96
N ALA A 5 -5.92 4.79 6.24
CA ALA A 5 -7.03 4.48 5.34
C ALA A 5 -8.36 4.36 6.11
N HIS A 6 -8.33 3.77 7.31
CA HIS A 6 -9.50 3.71 8.19
C HIS A 6 -10.01 5.10 8.58
N LEU A 7 -9.11 5.96 9.06
CA LEU A 7 -9.46 7.32 9.49
C LEU A 7 -9.99 8.15 8.32
N LEU A 8 -9.42 8.00 7.13
CA LEU A 8 -9.92 8.68 5.93
C LEU A 8 -11.36 8.27 5.63
N ALA A 9 -11.67 6.97 5.69
CA ALA A 9 -13.02 6.45 5.42
C ALA A 9 -14.07 6.86 6.48
N GLN A 10 -13.67 7.35 7.66
CA GLN A 10 -14.60 7.90 8.65
C GLN A 10 -15.10 9.30 8.27
N ASN A 11 -14.40 10.01 7.37
CA ASN A 11 -14.85 11.30 6.88
C ASN A 11 -16.06 11.12 5.94
N TRP A 12 -17.06 11.98 6.07
CA TRP A 12 -18.32 11.91 5.32
C TRP A 12 -18.12 11.87 3.80
N GLN A 13 -17.09 12.54 3.27
CA GLN A 13 -16.76 12.55 1.84
C GLN A 13 -16.29 11.18 1.31
N TRP A 14 -15.82 10.31 2.21
CA TRP A 14 -15.22 9.01 1.89
C TRP A 14 -16.05 7.84 2.41
N ARG A 15 -17.26 8.10 2.93
CA ARG A 15 -18.09 7.10 3.62
C ARG A 15 -18.45 5.89 2.73
N ASP A 16 -18.61 6.11 1.43
CA ASP A 16 -18.95 5.07 0.45
C ASP A 16 -17.73 4.56 -0.35
N SER A 17 -16.51 4.90 0.11
CA SER A 17 -15.27 4.45 -0.52
C SER A 17 -14.97 2.98 -0.21
N TYR A 18 -14.34 2.30 -1.16
CA TYR A 18 -13.93 0.90 -1.02
C TYR A 18 -12.42 0.83 -0.77
N ILE A 19 -12.03 0.34 0.41
CA ILE A 19 -10.61 0.18 0.74
C ILE A 19 -10.11 -1.14 0.15
N ARG A 20 -9.02 -1.07 -0.62
CA ARG A 20 -8.31 -2.25 -1.12
C ARG A 20 -6.90 -2.30 -0.55
N VAL A 21 -6.54 -3.44 0.05
CA VAL A 21 -5.17 -3.69 0.53
C VAL A 21 -4.49 -4.64 -0.45
N LEU A 22 -3.59 -4.08 -1.25
CA LEU A 22 -2.86 -4.82 -2.27
C LEU A 22 -1.49 -5.26 -1.73
N ARG A 23 -1.16 -6.54 -1.92
CA ARG A 23 0.18 -7.06 -1.65
C ARG A 23 0.72 -7.75 -2.90
N VAL A 24 1.87 -7.29 -3.38
CA VAL A 24 2.55 -7.88 -4.54
C VAL A 24 3.56 -8.91 -4.02
N ILE A 25 3.53 -10.12 -4.60
CA ILE A 25 4.49 -11.19 -4.33
C ILE A 25 5.06 -11.71 -5.66
N ARG A 26 6.34 -12.08 -5.64
CA ARG A 26 7.03 -12.62 -6.82
C ARG A 26 6.78 -14.12 -7.04
N ASP A 27 6.48 -14.86 -5.97
CA ASP A 27 6.29 -16.31 -6.01
C ASP A 27 4.94 -16.71 -5.41
N ALA A 28 4.21 -17.56 -6.14
CA ALA A 28 2.92 -18.11 -5.75
C ALA A 28 3.02 -19.02 -4.51
N ALA A 29 4.19 -19.59 -4.20
CA ALA A 29 4.39 -20.41 -3.00
C ALA A 29 4.11 -19.63 -1.69
N GLY A 30 4.27 -18.30 -1.69
CA GLY A 30 3.97 -17.42 -0.57
C GLY A 30 2.55 -16.84 -0.54
N ARG A 31 1.66 -17.30 -1.44
CA ARG A 31 0.34 -16.67 -1.63
C ARG A 31 -0.59 -16.84 -0.44
N ASP A 32 -0.70 -18.04 0.11
CA ASP A 32 -1.61 -18.31 1.22
C ASP A 32 -1.15 -17.67 2.53
N SER A 33 0.16 -17.75 2.84
CA SER A 33 0.73 -17.07 4.01
C SER A 33 0.59 -15.54 3.90
N SER A 34 0.84 -14.98 2.72
CA SER A 34 0.68 -13.55 2.46
C SER A 34 -0.77 -13.09 2.57
N ARG A 35 -1.70 -13.89 2.04
CA ARG A 35 -3.14 -13.63 2.14
C ARG A 35 -3.61 -13.68 3.58
N GLN A 36 -3.12 -14.65 4.36
CA GLN A 36 -3.47 -14.79 5.77
C GLN A 36 -2.94 -13.62 6.61
N ALA A 37 -1.71 -13.14 6.34
CA ALA A 37 -1.16 -11.97 7.00
C ALA A 37 -1.96 -10.69 6.70
N VAL A 38 -2.33 -10.44 5.44
CA VAL A 38 -3.14 -9.28 5.06
C VAL A 38 -4.55 -9.39 5.66
N ARG A 39 -5.14 -10.59 5.65
CA ARG A 39 -6.47 -10.82 6.25
C ARG A 39 -6.47 -10.54 7.75
N ARG A 40 -5.46 -11.00 8.50
CA ARG A 40 -5.34 -10.70 9.94
C ARG A 40 -5.25 -9.19 10.20
N LEU A 41 -4.56 -8.45 9.34
CA LEU A 41 -4.42 -7.00 9.46
C LEU A 41 -5.76 -6.28 9.21
N VAL A 42 -6.55 -6.75 8.24
CA VAL A 42 -7.92 -6.26 7.99
C VAL A 42 -8.86 -6.60 9.14
N GLU A 43 -8.80 -7.84 9.66
CA GLU A 43 -9.64 -8.29 10.78
C GLU A 43 -9.33 -7.51 12.07
N ALA A 44 -8.05 -7.30 12.39
CA ALA A 44 -7.61 -6.56 13.58
C ALA A 44 -8.04 -5.09 13.56
N THR A 45 -8.13 -4.49 12.38
CA THR A 45 -8.50 -3.07 12.22
C THR A 45 -10.01 -2.84 12.11
N ARG A 46 -10.83 -3.90 12.04
CA ARG A 46 -12.28 -3.84 11.77
C ARG A 46 -12.63 -2.97 10.54
N ILE A 47 -11.67 -2.82 9.62
CA ILE A 47 -11.87 -2.05 8.39
C ILE A 47 -12.62 -2.94 7.41
N ARG A 48 -13.65 -2.40 6.75
CA ARG A 48 -14.21 -3.02 5.53
C ARG A 48 -13.23 -2.82 4.38
N ALA A 49 -12.23 -3.70 4.28
CA ALA A 49 -11.23 -3.67 3.22
C ALA A 49 -11.16 -5.00 2.47
N GLU A 50 -11.01 -4.94 1.16
CA GLU A 50 -10.74 -6.10 0.32
C GLU A 50 -9.23 -6.38 0.29
N SER A 51 -8.82 -7.57 0.73
CA SER A 51 -7.43 -8.00 0.63
C SER A 51 -7.17 -8.71 -0.70
N ARG A 52 -6.19 -8.21 -1.47
CA ARG A 52 -5.83 -8.80 -2.76
C ARG A 52 -4.33 -9.03 -2.85
N VAL A 53 -3.98 -10.29 -3.12
CA VAL A 53 -2.59 -10.70 -3.37
C VAL A 53 -2.38 -10.81 -4.88
N ILE A 54 -1.45 -10.02 -5.39
CA ILE A 54 -1.07 -9.98 -6.79
C ILE A 54 0.23 -10.77 -6.92
N VAL A 55 0.23 -11.82 -7.74
CA VAL A 55 1.44 -12.56 -8.08
C VAL A 55 1.92 -12.02 -9.41
N SER A 56 3.10 -11.39 -9.44
CA SER A 56 3.70 -10.90 -10.68
C SER A 56 5.22 -10.88 -10.57
N THR A 57 5.87 -11.20 -11.68
CA THR A 57 7.32 -11.08 -11.87
C THR A 57 7.71 -9.78 -12.58
N GLU A 58 6.72 -8.97 -12.99
CA GLU A 58 6.94 -7.69 -13.64
C GLU A 58 7.54 -6.64 -12.68
N PRO A 59 8.14 -5.56 -13.22
CA PRO A 59 8.59 -4.43 -12.41
C PRO A 59 7.45 -3.87 -11.54
N PHE A 60 7.77 -3.49 -10.30
CA PHE A 60 6.77 -2.97 -9.36
C PHE A 60 6.00 -1.77 -9.94
N CYS A 61 6.66 -0.86 -10.67
CA CYS A 61 6.03 0.30 -11.27
C CYS A 61 4.88 -0.08 -12.23
N ASP A 62 5.06 -1.14 -13.02
CA ASP A 62 4.05 -1.60 -13.98
C ASP A 62 2.86 -2.26 -13.28
N VAL A 63 3.15 -3.09 -12.26
CA VAL A 63 2.12 -3.70 -11.41
C VAL A 63 1.34 -2.63 -10.64
N PHE A 64 2.05 -1.64 -10.10
CA PHE A 64 1.47 -0.53 -9.35
C PHE A 64 0.54 0.31 -10.23
N ARG A 65 1.00 0.70 -11.43
CA ARG A 65 0.20 1.47 -12.38
C ARG A 65 -1.03 0.70 -12.84
N SER A 66 -0.87 -0.57 -13.24
CA SER A 66 -1.99 -1.39 -13.74
C SER A 66 -3.11 -1.60 -12.72
N HIS A 67 -2.79 -1.65 -11.42
CA HIS A 67 -3.77 -1.93 -10.37
C HIS A 67 -4.30 -0.69 -9.64
N SER A 68 -3.60 0.45 -9.74
CA SER A 68 -3.87 1.66 -8.95
C SER A 68 -4.11 2.92 -9.78
N ALA A 69 -3.93 2.93 -11.11
CA ALA A 69 -4.14 4.15 -11.91
C ALA A 69 -5.56 4.75 -11.87
N LYS A 70 -6.58 3.96 -11.47
CA LYS A 70 -7.99 4.36 -11.40
C LYS A 70 -8.52 4.52 -9.97
N THR A 71 -7.65 4.65 -8.98
CA THR A 71 -8.06 4.92 -7.59
C THR A 71 -8.16 6.40 -7.30
N ASP A 72 -9.03 6.78 -6.38
CA ASP A 72 -9.13 8.17 -5.91
C ASP A 72 -7.89 8.58 -5.08
N VAL A 73 -7.44 7.71 -4.16
CA VAL A 73 -6.29 7.94 -3.28
C VAL A 73 -5.49 6.65 -3.10
N ILE A 74 -4.16 6.79 -3.04
CA ILE A 74 -3.23 5.69 -2.81
C ILE A 74 -2.44 5.97 -1.52
N PHE A 75 -2.34 4.98 -0.64
CA PHE A 75 -1.38 4.98 0.46
C PHE A 75 -0.20 4.08 0.08
N LEU A 76 0.99 4.64 -0.01
CA LEU A 76 2.19 3.90 -0.42
C LEU A 76 3.26 3.98 0.65
N GLY A 77 3.71 2.81 1.12
CA GLY A 77 4.85 2.71 2.02
C GLY A 77 6.14 3.08 1.29
N ILE A 78 6.95 3.94 1.90
CA ILE A 78 8.32 4.23 1.41
C ILE A 78 9.32 3.83 2.47
N GLU A 79 10.45 3.30 2.01
CA GLU A 79 11.62 2.99 2.81
C GLU A 79 12.85 3.42 1.99
N PRO A 80 13.61 4.42 2.47
CA PRO A 80 14.89 4.77 1.88
C PRO A 80 15.86 3.60 2.06
N SER A 81 16.67 3.31 1.03
CA SER A 81 17.76 2.32 1.21
C SER A 81 18.93 2.96 1.96
N GLU A 82 19.68 2.20 2.76
CA GLU A 82 20.80 2.74 3.57
C GLU A 82 21.85 3.53 2.74
N ASN A 83 22.05 3.14 1.49
CA ASN A 83 23.02 3.75 0.57
C ASN A 83 22.38 4.70 -0.45
N GLU A 84 21.10 5.03 -0.31
CA GLU A 84 20.38 5.89 -1.24
C GLU A 84 20.54 7.36 -0.85
N THR A 85 21.03 8.17 -1.79
CA THR A 85 21.09 9.62 -1.61
C THR A 85 19.70 10.25 -1.73
N SER A 86 19.50 11.43 -1.13
CA SER A 86 18.23 12.18 -1.24
C SER A 86 17.81 12.42 -2.69
N THR A 87 18.76 12.65 -3.60
CA THR A 87 18.49 12.84 -5.03
C THR A 87 18.01 11.55 -5.70
N GLN A 88 18.61 10.41 -5.37
CA GLN A 88 18.18 9.10 -5.90
C GLN A 88 16.78 8.74 -5.39
N LEU A 89 16.52 8.94 -4.10
CA LEU A 89 15.20 8.74 -3.51
C LEU A 89 14.14 9.63 -4.19
N TYR A 90 14.45 10.92 -4.36
CA TYR A 90 13.55 11.86 -5.02
C TYR A 90 13.26 11.47 -6.47
N SER A 91 14.28 11.09 -7.25
CA SER A 91 14.09 10.61 -8.63
C SER A 91 13.23 9.36 -8.67
N ARG A 92 13.55 8.35 -7.84
CA ARG A 92 12.81 7.08 -7.78
C ARG A 92 11.34 7.30 -7.45
N ILE A 93 11.04 8.14 -6.47
CA ILE A 93 9.67 8.45 -6.08
C ILE A 93 8.96 9.24 -7.19
N SER A 94 9.63 10.23 -7.78
CA SER A 94 9.05 11.06 -8.86
C SER A 94 8.68 10.20 -10.07
N ASP A 95 9.56 9.29 -10.49
CA ASP A 95 9.34 8.37 -11.60
C ASP A 95 8.20 7.37 -11.30
N LEU A 96 8.11 6.89 -10.05
CA LEU A 96 7.06 5.96 -9.61
C LEU A 96 5.68 6.63 -9.57
N LEU A 97 5.62 7.91 -9.20
CA LEU A 97 4.38 8.67 -9.06
C LEU A 97 3.97 9.41 -10.34
N ALA A 98 4.80 9.36 -11.39
CA ALA A 98 4.44 9.92 -12.69
C ALA A 98 3.14 9.30 -13.22
N ASP A 99 2.18 10.17 -13.53
CA ASP A 99 0.83 9.84 -14.00
C ASP A 99 -0.01 8.99 -13.04
N MET A 100 0.32 9.02 -11.75
CA MET A 100 -0.45 8.34 -10.72
C MET A 100 -1.45 9.29 -10.03
N PRO A 101 -2.60 8.78 -9.55
CA PRO A 101 -3.52 9.53 -8.71
C PRO A 101 -2.86 10.06 -7.42
N THR A 102 -3.62 10.85 -6.67
CA THR A 102 -3.20 11.41 -5.38
C THR A 102 -2.62 10.30 -4.48
N THR A 103 -1.33 10.38 -4.22
CA THR A 103 -0.60 9.37 -3.45
C THR A 103 -0.05 9.98 -2.17
N ILE A 104 -0.41 9.37 -1.04
CA ILE A 104 0.10 9.68 0.29
C ILE A 104 1.24 8.71 0.57
N LEU A 105 2.47 9.24 0.57
CA LEU A 105 3.65 8.49 0.95
C LEU A 105 3.71 8.35 2.47
N VAL A 106 3.93 7.13 2.95
CA VAL A 106 3.93 6.80 4.37
C VAL A 106 5.24 6.14 4.73
N HIS A 107 5.98 6.75 5.65
CA HIS A 107 7.14 6.14 6.30
C HIS A 107 6.78 5.90 7.77
N SER A 108 7.05 4.70 8.29
CA SER A 108 6.81 4.37 9.70
C SER A 108 8.13 4.01 10.36
N SER A 109 8.38 4.51 11.58
CA SER A 109 9.55 4.15 12.38
C SER A 109 9.51 2.72 12.91
N GLY A 110 8.41 1.98 12.73
CA GLY A 110 8.23 0.62 13.23
C GLY A 110 7.98 0.51 14.75
N GLU A 111 8.10 1.60 15.50
CA GLU A 111 7.97 1.59 16.97
C GLU A 111 6.52 1.48 17.47
N ALA A 112 5.54 1.81 16.63
CA ALA A 112 4.13 1.77 16.99
C ALA A 112 3.44 0.56 16.35
N ASP A 113 3.61 -0.61 16.97
CA ASP A 113 2.68 -1.72 16.75
C ASP A 113 1.46 -1.46 17.65
N VAL A 114 0.42 -0.84 17.08
CA VAL A 114 -0.85 -0.55 17.81
C VAL A 114 -1.69 -1.84 18.01
N PHE A 115 -1.12 -3.01 17.68
CA PHE A 115 -1.75 -4.32 17.81
C PHE A 115 -1.07 -5.23 18.86
N VAL A 116 -0.46 -4.63 19.89
CA VAL A 116 -0.05 -5.33 21.12
C VAL A 116 -1.25 -5.51 22.05
#